data_AF-A0A257PCM2-F1
#
_entry.id   AF-A0A257PCM2-F1
#
_cell.length_a   1.000
_cell.length_b   1.000
_cell.length_c   1.000
_cell.angle_alpha   90.00
_cell.angle_beta   90.00
_cell.angle_gamma   90.00
#
_symmetry.space_group_name_H-M   'P 1'
#
loop_
_entity.id
_entity.type
_entity.pdbx_description
1 polymer ?
#
loop_
_entity_poly.entity_id
_entity_poly.type
_entity_poly.pdbx_seq_one_letter_code
_entity_poly.pdbx_strand_id
1 'polypeptide(L)'
;MLATNGRVRGNATRAAVPYLLKGIVFGNDGRALSPFHTTKKNGRRYRYYVPQRENKEHAGASGLPRLPAAELESAVLDQLRAVLRSPDLLGDVLPRAIELDPSLDEAKVTVAMTRLDAIWEQLFPAEQTRIVKLLVEKVIVSPNDLEVRLRANGI
;
A
#
# COMPACT_ATOMS: atom_id res chain seq x y z
N MET A 1 30.86 7.64 27.65
CA MET A 1 29.46 8.11 27.64
C MET A 1 28.73 7.44 26.49
N LEU A 2 27.91 6.41 26.74
CA LEU A 2 27.02 5.80 25.76
C LEU A 2 25.59 6.11 26.17
N ALA A 3 24.94 7.04 25.46
CA ALA A 3 23.57 7.44 25.71
C ALA A 3 22.59 6.46 25.03
N THR A 4 22.01 5.61 25.87
CA THR A 4 20.67 5.00 25.84
C THR A 4 19.83 5.19 24.57
N ASN A 5 19.78 4.12 23.77
CA ASN A 5 18.86 3.93 22.66
C ASN A 5 17.56 3.25 23.16
N GLY A 6 16.69 4.03 23.82
CA GLY A 6 15.60 3.47 24.64
C GLY A 6 14.27 4.20 24.61
N ARG A 7 13.88 4.86 23.50
CA ARG A 7 12.64 5.65 23.49
C ARG A 7 11.81 5.59 22.20
N VAL A 8 11.54 4.39 21.69
CA VAL A 8 10.41 4.13 20.77
C VAL A 8 9.66 2.85 21.17
N ARG A 9 9.47 2.63 22.47
CA ARG A 9 8.60 1.57 23.01
C ARG A 9 7.51 2.28 23.83
N GLY A 10 6.33 2.45 23.27
CA GLY A 10 5.22 3.06 24.02
C GLY A 10 4.10 3.72 23.22
N ASN A 11 4.06 3.65 21.90
CA ASN A 11 2.93 4.20 21.13
C ASN A 11 2.20 3.19 20.23
N ALA A 12 2.48 1.88 20.39
CA ALA A 12 1.77 0.81 19.69
C ALA A 12 0.31 0.61 20.18
N THR A 13 -0.13 1.35 21.20
CA THR A 13 -1.42 1.12 21.88
C THR A 13 -2.42 2.28 21.76
N ARG A 14 -2.15 3.27 20.90
CA ARG A 14 -3.19 4.11 20.29
C ARG A 14 -3.38 3.68 18.84
N ALA A 15 -3.79 2.44 18.65
CA ALA A 15 -3.98 1.84 17.34
C ALA A 15 -5.16 2.53 16.63
N ALA A 16 -4.90 3.66 15.98
CA ALA A 16 -5.58 4.01 14.75
C ALA A 16 -5.45 2.77 13.86
N VAL A 17 -6.58 2.16 13.48
CA VAL A 17 -6.60 0.99 12.60
C VAL A 17 -5.71 1.31 11.39
N PRO A 18 -4.63 0.56 11.14
CA PRO A 18 -3.72 0.89 10.05
C PRO A 18 -4.44 0.63 8.72
N TYR A 19 -4.46 1.65 7.88
CA TYR A 19 -4.96 1.60 6.51
C TYR A 19 -3.76 1.74 5.58
N LEU A 20 -3.39 0.66 4.91
CA LEU A 20 -2.19 0.59 4.06
C LEU A 20 -2.25 1.65 2.95
N LEU A 21 -3.42 1.79 2.33
CA LEU A 21 -3.66 2.63 1.15
C LEU A 21 -4.13 4.05 1.50
N LYS A 22 -4.11 4.43 2.79
CA LYS A 22 -4.56 5.76 3.21
C LYS A 22 -3.77 6.85 2.47
N GLY A 23 -4.50 7.67 1.72
CA GLY A 23 -3.96 8.82 0.98
C GLY A 23 -3.46 8.50 -0.42
N ILE A 24 -3.50 7.23 -0.85
CA ILE A 24 -3.10 6.82 -2.21
C ILE A 24 -4.21 6.11 -3.00
N VAL A 25 -5.37 5.84 -2.39
CA VAL A 25 -6.53 5.23 -3.06
C VAL A 25 -7.55 6.25 -3.54
N PHE A 26 -7.99 6.11 -4.79
CA PHE A 26 -8.89 7.01 -5.48
C PHE A 26 -9.94 6.24 -6.27
N GLY A 27 -11.11 6.85 -6.48
CA GLY A 27 -12.10 6.34 -7.40
C GLY A 27 -11.77 6.71 -8.83
N ASN A 28 -12.44 6.05 -9.78
CA ASN A 28 -12.46 6.45 -11.19
C ASN A 28 -12.94 7.90 -11.41
N ASP A 29 -13.69 8.46 -10.46
CA ASP A 29 -14.11 9.86 -10.43
C ASP A 29 -12.98 10.83 -10.01
N GLY A 30 -11.78 10.32 -9.76
CA GLY A 30 -10.61 11.09 -9.37
C GLY A 30 -10.58 11.51 -7.90
N ARG A 31 -11.61 11.18 -7.10
CA ARG A 31 -11.67 11.55 -5.67
C ARG A 31 -11.03 10.48 -4.80
N ALA A 32 -10.38 10.91 -3.72
CA ALA A 32 -9.76 9.99 -2.77
C ALA A 32 -10.83 9.21 -1.98
N LEU A 33 -10.58 7.91 -1.75
CA LEU A 33 -11.38 7.14 -0.80
C LEU A 33 -10.86 7.37 0.61
N SER A 34 -11.80 7.53 1.54
CA SER A 34 -11.50 7.79 2.95
C SER A 34 -11.58 6.51 3.77
N PRO A 35 -10.64 6.26 4.70
CA PRO A 35 -10.72 5.13 5.59
C PRO A 35 -11.89 5.28 6.57
N PHE A 36 -12.68 4.22 6.73
CA PHE A 36 -13.85 4.19 7.61
C PHE A 36 -13.90 2.86 8.36
N HIS A 37 -14.15 2.89 9.66
CA HIS A 37 -14.35 1.68 10.44
C HIS A 37 -15.67 1.71 11.20
N THR A 38 -16.26 0.53 11.40
CA THR A 38 -17.40 0.34 12.31
C THR A 38 -17.07 -0.74 13.32
N THR A 39 -17.53 -0.55 14.55
CA THR A 39 -17.40 -1.53 15.62
C THR A 39 -18.78 -2.09 15.94
N LYS A 40 -18.97 -3.40 15.77
CA LYS A 40 -20.22 -4.08 16.14
C LYS A 40 -20.29 -4.26 17.66
N LYS A 41 -21.50 -4.50 18.17
CA LYS A 41 -21.78 -4.76 19.61
C LYS A 41 -20.97 -5.92 20.20
N ASN A 42 -20.54 -6.87 19.36
CA ASN A 42 -19.67 -7.99 19.74
C ASN A 42 -18.16 -7.64 19.79
N GLY A 43 -17.81 -6.35 19.69
CA GLY A 43 -16.42 -5.88 19.66
C GLY A 43 -15.69 -6.07 18.33
N ARG A 44 -16.29 -6.73 17.32
CA ARG A 44 -15.66 -6.90 16.01
C ARG A 44 -15.61 -5.58 15.26
N ARG A 45 -14.40 -5.23 14.79
CA ARG A 45 -14.13 -4.03 13.99
C ARG A 45 -14.08 -4.41 12.52
N TYR A 46 -14.86 -3.72 11.71
CA TYR A 46 -14.84 -3.83 10.26
C TYR A 46 -14.25 -2.56 9.67
N ARG A 47 -13.40 -2.71 8.64
CA ARG A 47 -12.63 -1.64 8.01
C ARG A 47 -12.98 -1.55 6.53
N TYR A 48 -13.19 -0.32 6.06
CA TYR A 48 -13.64 -0.01 4.71
C TYR A 48 -12.91 1.22 4.15
N TYR A 49 -12.79 1.28 2.83
CA TYR A 49 -12.53 2.50 2.08
C TYR A 49 -13.84 3.00 1.48
N VAL A 50 -14.22 4.24 1.80
CA VAL A 50 -15.50 4.82 1.41
C VAL A 50 -15.27 5.97 0.43
N PRO A 51 -15.94 5.98 -0.74
CA PRO A 51 -15.87 7.09 -1.67
C PRO A 51 -16.42 8.37 -1.04
N GLN A 52 -15.72 9.49 -1.21
CA GLN A 52 -16.11 10.74 -0.55
C GLN A 52 -17.48 11.26 -1.01
N ARG A 53 -17.94 10.90 -2.22
CA ARG A 53 -19.27 11.30 -2.73
C ARG A 53 -20.42 10.64 -1.97
N GLU A 54 -20.23 9.43 -1.41
CA GLU A 54 -21.25 8.82 -0.54
C GLU A 54 -21.57 9.70 0.67
N ASN A 55 -20.57 10.43 1.18
CA ASN A 55 -20.73 11.31 2.34
C ASN A 55 -21.15 12.75 1.98
N LYS A 56 -20.87 13.22 0.76
CA LYS A 56 -21.05 14.63 0.36
C LYS A 56 -22.23 14.89 -0.57
N GLU A 57 -22.67 13.91 -1.33
CA GLU A 57 -23.71 14.08 -2.36
C GLU A 57 -24.92 13.20 -2.02
N HIS A 58 -24.82 11.89 -2.25
CA HIS A 58 -25.82 10.90 -1.86
C HIS A 58 -25.22 9.49 -1.88
N ALA A 59 -25.89 8.52 -1.23
CA ALA A 59 -25.50 7.11 -1.32
C ALA A 59 -25.45 6.67 -2.81
N GLY A 60 -24.35 6.04 -3.22
CA GLY A 60 -24.14 5.59 -4.60
C GLY A 60 -23.71 6.67 -5.60
N ALA A 61 -23.48 7.92 -5.19
CA ALA A 61 -23.06 9.01 -6.10
C ALA A 61 -21.73 8.76 -6.84
N SER A 62 -20.86 7.91 -6.29
CA SER A 62 -19.61 7.46 -6.93
C SER A 62 -19.79 6.25 -7.85
N GLY A 63 -20.92 5.54 -7.77
CA GLY A 63 -21.09 4.21 -8.39
C GLY A 63 -20.19 3.11 -7.79
N LEU A 64 -19.43 3.41 -6.74
CA LEU A 64 -18.54 2.48 -6.04
C LEU A 64 -19.15 2.10 -4.69
N PRO A 65 -19.20 0.80 -4.33
CA PRO A 65 -19.62 0.37 -3.00
C PRO A 65 -18.55 0.71 -1.95
N ARG A 66 -18.91 0.56 -0.68
CA ARG A 66 -17.93 0.55 0.42
C ARG A 66 -16.99 -0.65 0.25
N LEU A 67 -15.71 -0.40 0.03
CA LEU A 67 -14.73 -1.44 -0.25
C LEU A 67 -14.17 -2.01 1.05
N PRO A 68 -14.24 -3.32 1.31
CA PRO A 68 -13.58 -3.94 2.46
C PRO A 68 -12.07 -3.67 2.39
N ALA A 69 -11.51 -3.05 3.43
CA ALA A 69 -10.10 -2.66 3.38
C ALA A 69 -9.17 -3.86 3.33
N ALA A 70 -9.55 -5.01 3.91
CA ALA A 70 -8.73 -6.22 3.82
C ALA A 70 -8.63 -6.78 2.40
N GLU A 71 -9.75 -6.86 1.68
CA GLU A 71 -9.80 -7.37 0.31
C GLU A 71 -9.08 -6.42 -0.65
N LEU A 72 -9.33 -5.11 -0.53
CA LEU A 72 -8.67 -4.11 -1.38
C LEU A 72 -7.16 -4.07 -1.15
N GLU A 73 -6.73 -4.13 0.12
CA GLU A 73 -5.30 -4.15 0.45
C GLU A 73 -4.62 -5.42 -0.07
N SER A 74 -5.26 -6.60 0.07
CA SER A 74 -4.72 -7.84 -0.48
C SER A 74 -4.58 -7.75 -2.00
N ALA A 75 -5.62 -7.29 -2.71
CA ALA A 75 -5.59 -7.18 -4.16
C ALA A 75 -4.46 -6.26 -4.67
N VAL A 76 -4.25 -5.11 -4.01
CA VAL A 76 -3.15 -4.20 -4.35
C VAL A 76 -1.80 -4.85 -4.07
N LEU A 77 -1.65 -5.57 -2.94
CA LEU A 77 -0.41 -6.26 -2.61
C LEU A 77 -0.11 -7.39 -3.61
N ASP A 78 -1.12 -8.15 -4.02
CA ASP A 78 -0.97 -9.25 -4.97
C ASP A 78 -0.59 -8.73 -6.36
N GLN A 79 -1.20 -7.62 -6.81
CA GLN A 79 -0.81 -6.96 -8.05
C GLN A 79 0.62 -6.38 -7.96
N LEU A 80 0.97 -5.75 -6.83
CA LEU A 80 2.33 -5.25 -6.61
C LEU A 80 3.35 -6.40 -6.65
N ARG A 81 3.05 -7.54 -6.01
CA ARG A 81 3.90 -8.75 -6.06
C ARG A 81 4.03 -9.30 -7.47
N ALA A 82 2.95 -9.36 -8.24
CA ALA A 82 2.98 -9.80 -9.63
C ALA A 82 3.89 -8.90 -10.47
N VAL A 83 3.81 -7.58 -10.25
CA VAL A 83 4.63 -6.58 -10.94
C VAL A 83 6.10 -6.67 -10.51
N LEU A 84 6.40 -6.85 -9.22
CA LEU A 84 7.77 -7.06 -8.71
C LEU A 84 8.41 -8.36 -9.21
N ARG A 85 7.60 -9.36 -9.59
CA ARG A 85 8.05 -10.59 -10.23
C ARG A 85 8.19 -10.47 -11.75
N SER A 86 7.74 -9.36 -12.34
CA SER A 86 7.81 -9.16 -13.80
C SER A 86 9.25 -8.80 -14.23
N PRO A 87 9.82 -9.49 -15.23
CA PRO A 87 11.13 -9.17 -15.75
C PRO A 87 11.21 -7.76 -16.37
N ASP A 88 10.09 -7.22 -16.86
CA ASP A 88 10.04 -5.87 -17.43
C ASP A 88 10.37 -4.78 -16.39
N LEU A 89 10.00 -5.01 -15.12
CA LEU A 89 10.26 -4.08 -14.03
C LEU A 89 11.76 -4.01 -13.68
N LEU A 90 12.53 -5.08 -13.94
CA LEU A 90 13.98 -5.05 -13.76
C LEU A 90 14.65 -4.10 -14.75
N GLY A 91 14.17 -4.05 -16.00
CA GLY A 91 14.71 -3.15 -17.03
C GLY A 91 14.54 -1.68 -16.65
N ASP A 92 13.45 -1.35 -15.99
CA ASP A 92 13.15 -0.01 -15.53
C ASP A 92 13.88 0.35 -14.22
N VAL A 93 13.84 -0.56 -13.22
CA VAL A 93 14.36 -0.29 -11.86
C VAL A 93 15.88 -0.40 -11.78
N LEU A 94 16.52 -1.27 -12.57
CA LEU A 94 17.96 -1.52 -12.49
C LEU A 94 18.82 -0.27 -12.74
N PRO A 95 18.58 0.54 -13.81
CA PRO A 95 19.32 1.79 -14.02
C PRO A 95 19.28 2.73 -12.82
N ARG A 96 18.13 2.85 -12.17
CA ARG A 96 17.93 3.80 -11.05
C ARG A 96 18.40 3.25 -9.72
N ALA A 97 18.31 1.94 -9.54
CA ALA A 97 18.95 1.25 -8.43
C ALA A 97 20.47 1.46 -8.48
N ILE A 98 21.07 1.35 -9.66
CA ILE A 98 22.51 1.63 -9.87
C ILE A 98 22.83 3.11 -9.61
N GLU A 99 21.96 4.05 -9.98
CA GLU A 99 22.14 5.48 -9.64
C GLU A 99 22.14 5.74 -8.12
N LEU A 100 21.31 5.01 -7.37
CA LEU A 100 21.21 5.11 -5.91
C LEU A 100 22.36 4.38 -5.19
N ASP A 101 22.79 3.24 -5.73
CA ASP A 101 23.91 2.44 -5.23
C ASP A 101 24.63 1.75 -6.40
N PRO A 102 25.80 2.26 -6.83
CA PRO A 102 26.57 1.71 -7.94
C PRO A 102 27.10 0.29 -7.72
N SER A 103 26.98 -0.26 -6.50
CA SER A 103 27.38 -1.63 -6.18
C SER A 103 26.29 -2.67 -6.52
N LEU A 104 25.09 -2.21 -6.90
CA LEU A 104 23.99 -3.06 -7.34
C LEU A 104 24.20 -3.54 -8.79
N ASP A 105 23.78 -4.77 -9.05
CA ASP A 105 23.73 -5.39 -10.37
C ASP A 105 22.40 -6.12 -10.55
N GLU A 106 22.08 -6.53 -11.78
CA GLU A 106 20.81 -7.17 -12.12
C GLU A 106 20.51 -8.39 -11.24
N ALA A 107 21.54 -9.20 -10.95
CA ALA A 107 21.43 -10.38 -10.12
C ALA A 107 21.10 -10.01 -8.66
N LYS A 108 21.75 -8.98 -8.10
CA LYS A 108 21.47 -8.49 -6.74
C LYS A 108 20.08 -7.89 -6.62
N VAL A 109 19.63 -7.13 -7.62
CA VAL A 109 18.27 -6.55 -7.63
C VAL A 109 17.23 -7.67 -7.72
N THR A 110 17.44 -8.64 -8.62
CA THR A 110 16.56 -9.82 -8.77
C THR A 110 16.48 -10.64 -7.48
N VAL A 111 17.62 -10.92 -6.85
CA VAL A 111 17.68 -11.62 -5.56
C VAL A 111 17.01 -10.81 -4.46
N ALA A 112 17.21 -9.50 -4.41
CA ALA A 112 16.56 -8.62 -3.44
C ALA A 112 15.03 -8.62 -3.61
N MET A 113 14.52 -8.56 -4.83
CA MET A 113 13.09 -8.62 -5.13
C MET A 113 12.48 -9.99 -4.77
N THR A 114 13.18 -11.08 -5.08
CA THR A 114 12.75 -12.45 -4.73
C THR A 114 12.73 -12.65 -3.21
N ARG A 115 13.76 -12.16 -2.51
CA ARG A 115 13.82 -12.22 -1.04
C ARG A 115 12.75 -11.34 -0.40
N LEU A 116 12.50 -10.15 -0.95
CA LEU A 116 11.50 -9.23 -0.45
C LEU A 116 10.10 -9.87 -0.45
N ASP A 117 9.77 -10.58 -1.52
CA ASP A 117 8.51 -11.33 -1.63
C ASP A 117 8.40 -12.43 -0.57
N ALA A 118 9.48 -13.20 -0.35
CA ALA A 118 9.53 -14.27 0.65
C ALA A 118 9.41 -13.77 2.12
N ILE A 119 9.92 -12.57 2.41
CA ILE A 119 9.86 -11.98 3.74
C ILE A 119 8.67 -11.03 3.93
N TRP A 120 7.89 -10.73 2.88
CA TRP A 120 6.85 -9.69 2.93
C TRP A 120 5.84 -9.91 4.05
N GLU A 121 5.37 -11.15 4.23
CA GLU A 121 4.43 -11.54 5.29
C GLU A 121 5.06 -11.50 6.70
N GLN A 122 6.39 -11.49 6.79
CA GLN A 122 7.14 -11.40 8.04
C GLN A 122 7.47 -9.94 8.42
N LEU A 123 7.33 -9.00 7.47
CA LEU A 123 7.55 -7.58 7.73
C LEU A 123 6.47 -7.02 8.67
N PHE A 124 6.86 -6.06 9.51
CA PHE A 124 5.89 -5.36 10.33
C PHE A 124 4.92 -4.57 9.43
N PRO A 125 3.64 -4.41 9.81
CA PRO A 125 2.67 -3.66 9.00
C PRO A 125 3.10 -2.23 8.63
N ALA A 126 3.91 -1.60 9.49
CA ALA A 126 4.49 -0.28 9.24
C ALA A 126 5.52 -0.30 8.10
N GLU A 127 6.32 -1.37 7.99
CA GLU A 127 7.31 -1.56 6.93
C GLU A 127 6.63 -1.89 5.61
N GLN A 128 5.63 -2.78 5.61
CA GLN A 128 4.79 -3.03 4.44
C GLN A 128 4.16 -1.72 3.93
N THR A 129 3.61 -0.90 4.83
CA THR A 129 3.04 0.41 4.48
C THR A 129 4.08 1.35 3.90
N ARG A 130 5.30 1.37 4.45
CA ARG A 130 6.39 2.21 3.96
C ARG A 130 6.78 1.80 2.54
N ILE A 131 6.97 0.51 2.29
CA ILE A 131 7.37 0.00 0.97
C ILE A 131 6.27 0.27 -0.06
N VAL A 132 5.01 -0.02 0.26
CA VAL A 132 3.87 0.28 -0.62
C VAL A 132 3.81 1.77 -0.96
N LYS A 133 4.01 2.66 0.01
CA LYS A 133 4.00 4.12 -0.26
C LYS A 133 5.19 4.63 -1.07
N LEU A 134 6.30 3.89 -1.08
CA LEU A 134 7.47 4.20 -1.90
C LEU A 134 7.26 3.75 -3.35
N LEU A 135 6.66 2.58 -3.55
CA LEU A 135 6.47 1.99 -4.87
C LEU A 135 5.20 2.48 -5.56
N VAL A 136 4.10 2.63 -4.83
CA VAL A 136 2.80 2.98 -5.36
C VAL A 136 2.58 4.50 -5.28
N GLU A 137 2.30 5.10 -6.43
CA GLU A 137 1.87 6.49 -6.52
C GLU A 137 0.39 6.61 -6.18
N LYS A 138 -0.41 5.80 -6.86
CA LYS A 138 -1.86 5.91 -6.86
C LYS A 138 -2.51 4.56 -7.12
N VAL A 139 -3.57 4.25 -6.39
CA VAL A 139 -4.49 3.15 -6.66
C VAL A 139 -5.80 3.74 -7.13
N ILE A 140 -6.27 3.36 -8.31
CA ILE A 140 -7.54 3.80 -8.89
C ILE A 140 -8.49 2.61 -8.86
N VAL A 141 -9.63 2.77 -8.19
CA VAL A 141 -10.67 1.76 -8.11
C VAL A 141 -11.83 2.14 -9.02
N SER A 142 -12.21 1.21 -9.88
CA SER A 142 -13.41 1.24 -10.71
C SER A 142 -14.38 0.14 -10.25
N PRO A 143 -15.68 0.19 -10.63
CA PRO A 143 -16.64 -0.83 -10.20
C PRO A 143 -16.24 -2.27 -10.53
N ASN A 144 -15.48 -2.46 -11.62
CA ASN A 144 -15.08 -3.78 -12.12
C ASN A 144 -13.56 -3.95 -12.23
N ASP A 145 -12.75 -2.94 -11.85
CA ASP A 145 -11.32 -2.95 -12.12
C ASP A 145 -10.49 -2.21 -11.06
N LEU A 146 -9.23 -2.60 -10.94
CA LEU A 146 -8.26 -2.04 -10.01
C LEU A 146 -6.95 -1.72 -10.75
N GLU A 147 -6.62 -0.44 -10.82
CA GLU A 147 -5.39 0.05 -11.45
C GLU A 147 -4.41 0.50 -10.37
N VAL A 148 -3.20 -0.07 -10.36
CA VAL A 148 -2.10 0.34 -9.48
C VAL A 148 -1.06 1.08 -10.31
N ARG A 149 -0.92 2.38 -10.06
CA ARG A 149 0.11 3.22 -10.66
C ARG A 149 1.34 3.24 -9.77
N LEU A 150 2.46 2.82 -10.33
CA LEU A 150 3.75 2.90 -9.67
C LEU A 150 4.35 4.30 -9.81
N ARG A 151 5.10 4.73 -8.81
CA ARG A 151 5.82 6.01 -8.87
C ARG A 151 6.90 5.92 -9.93
N ALA A 152 6.88 6.84 -10.89
CA ALA A 152 7.95 6.97 -11.88
C ALA A 152 9.30 7.41 -11.32
N ASN A 153 9.45 7.64 -10.00
CA ASN A 153 10.76 7.80 -9.32
C ASN A 153 11.19 6.50 -8.59
N GLY A 154 10.40 5.43 -8.72
CA GLY A 154 10.68 4.06 -8.27
C GLY A 154 10.39 3.01 -9.36
N ILE A 155 10.15 3.48 -10.58
CA ILE A 155 10.56 2.90 -11.87
C ILE A 155 11.78 3.71 -12.24
#